data_AF-A0A432Z1Q9-F1
#
_entry.id   AF-A0A432Z1Q9-F1
#
_cell.length_a   1.000
_cell.length_b   1.000
_cell.length_c   1.000
_cell.angle_alpha   90.00
_cell.angle_beta   90.00
_cell.angle_gamma   90.00
#
_symmetry.space_group_name_H-M   'P 1'
#
loop_
_entity.id
_entity.type
_entity.pdbx_description
1 polymer ?
#
loop_
_entity_poly.entity_id
_entity_poly.type
_entity_poly.pdbx_seq_one_letter_code
_entity_poly.pdbx_strand_id
1 'polypeptide(L)'
;MSNAVLAIESKEIEEMNHEQLAQWAEQKSRQIVERIETAVKRAEVAKRDAEDAKNIEIKWYQSSKKKVNATSDALVKANEAIADLHNLVKEAIQFSQTNTSLSNAVQQALSKMIEEGITDANGQVRTVSQGATQFVEKVQNEASRFATRQRQVEQLQAEHESKVAELQQRSDKADEALRQELAELETQHAANLDKLTSLIDNKVKEVHAQSAENDEVHDRLLAELKASNAELSEKSDANDSEHTRLLSELEVKLGALQAQVEAHKPSQLPIVVSLLAFGFGVASLVVALL
;
A
#
# COMPACT_ATOMS: atom_id res chain seq x y z
N MET A 1 52.24 -25.49 -4.29
CA MET A 1 51.94 -26.54 -5.29
C MET A 1 50.59 -26.21 -5.91
N SER A 2 50.46 -26.35 -7.23
CA SER A 2 49.30 -25.88 -7.99
C SER A 2 48.00 -26.59 -7.57
N ASN A 3 47.01 -25.84 -7.07
CA ASN A 3 45.67 -26.29 -6.66
C ASN A 3 44.75 -26.60 -7.88
N ALA A 4 45.27 -27.30 -8.89
CA ALA A 4 44.64 -27.37 -10.21
C ALA A 4 44.05 -28.76 -10.57
N VAL A 5 43.59 -29.55 -9.59
CA VAL A 5 43.09 -30.91 -9.90
C VAL A 5 41.65 -30.91 -10.44
N LEU A 6 40.88 -29.85 -10.20
CA LEU A 6 39.44 -29.79 -10.50
C LEU A 6 38.95 -28.49 -11.13
N ALA A 7 39.84 -27.66 -11.69
CA ALA A 7 39.40 -26.52 -12.49
C ALA A 7 38.76 -27.03 -13.78
N ILE A 8 37.43 -26.95 -13.84
CA ILE A 8 36.64 -27.24 -15.04
C ILE A 8 35.63 -26.13 -15.15
N GLU A 9 35.55 -25.54 -16.33
CA GLU A 9 34.51 -24.60 -16.65
C GLU A 9 33.22 -25.40 -16.87
N SER A 10 32.12 -25.02 -16.21
CA SER A 10 30.81 -25.70 -16.26
C SER A 10 30.35 -26.04 -17.68
N LYS A 11 30.79 -25.26 -18.67
CA LYS A 11 30.54 -25.42 -20.10
C LYS A 11 31.11 -26.73 -20.71
N GLU A 12 32.26 -27.22 -20.25
CA GLU A 12 32.85 -28.47 -20.75
C GLU A 12 32.05 -29.71 -20.32
N ILE A 13 31.35 -29.64 -19.18
CA ILE A 13 30.54 -30.74 -18.64
C ILE A 13 29.17 -30.82 -19.32
N GLU A 14 28.61 -29.68 -19.73
CA GLU A 14 27.30 -29.58 -20.42
C GLU A 14 27.33 -30.20 -21.83
N GLU A 15 28.50 -30.29 -22.46
CA GLU A 15 28.69 -30.82 -23.82
C GLU A 15 28.99 -32.34 -23.85
N MET A 16 29.29 -32.97 -22.72
CA MET A 16 29.63 -34.40 -22.65
C MET A 16 28.40 -35.30 -22.71
N ASN A 17 28.49 -36.41 -23.47
CA ASN A 17 27.47 -37.45 -23.46
C ASN A 17 27.58 -38.35 -22.20
N HIS A 18 26.62 -39.27 -22.01
CA HIS A 18 26.56 -40.11 -20.82
C HIS A 18 27.81 -41.01 -20.61
N GLU A 19 28.39 -41.54 -21.69
CA GLU A 19 29.56 -42.41 -21.63
C GLU A 19 30.84 -41.62 -21.33
N GLN A 20 30.98 -40.44 -21.94
CA GLN A 20 32.08 -39.50 -21.67
C GLN A 20 32.04 -39.02 -20.22
N LEU A 21 30.86 -38.68 -19.71
CA LEU A 21 30.66 -38.32 -18.30
C LEU A 21 31.06 -39.45 -17.36
N ALA A 22 30.69 -40.70 -17.68
CA ALA A 22 31.02 -41.86 -16.85
C ALA A 22 32.53 -42.13 -16.79
N GLN A 23 33.21 -42.15 -17.94
CA GLN A 23 34.67 -42.36 -18.02
C GLN A 23 35.42 -41.26 -17.29
N TRP A 24 34.97 -40.02 -17.47
CA TRP A 24 35.61 -38.87 -16.88
C TRP A 24 35.38 -38.80 -15.36
N ALA A 25 34.17 -39.13 -14.90
CA ALA A 25 33.87 -39.31 -13.48
C ALA A 25 34.73 -40.42 -12.86
N GLU A 26 34.92 -41.55 -13.55
CA GLU A 26 35.79 -42.62 -13.09
C GLU A 26 37.24 -42.13 -12.93
N GLN A 27 37.79 -41.44 -13.92
CA GLN A 27 39.15 -40.92 -13.87
C GLN A 27 39.35 -39.95 -12.69
N LYS A 28 38.38 -39.05 -12.46
CA LYS A 28 38.45 -38.08 -11.36
C LYS A 28 38.24 -38.71 -9.99
N SER A 29 37.29 -39.63 -9.87
CA SER A 29 37.10 -40.41 -8.64
C SER A 29 38.37 -41.17 -8.29
N ARG A 30 39.09 -41.72 -9.27
CA ARG A 30 40.37 -42.41 -9.04
C ARG A 30 41.42 -41.47 -8.43
N GLN A 31 41.59 -40.28 -9.03
CA GLN A 31 42.51 -39.26 -8.51
C GLN A 31 42.16 -38.83 -7.08
N ILE A 32 40.86 -38.70 -6.78
CA ILE A 32 40.37 -38.35 -5.44
C ILE A 32 40.73 -39.44 -4.43
N VAL A 33 40.42 -40.71 -4.72
CA VAL A 33 40.71 -41.82 -3.81
C VAL A 33 42.21 -41.99 -3.60
N GLU A 34 43.04 -41.84 -4.64
CA GLU A 34 44.51 -41.92 -4.52
C GLU A 34 45.10 -40.81 -3.64
N ARG A 35 44.58 -39.58 -3.75
CA ARG A 35 44.98 -38.47 -2.88
C ARG A 35 44.52 -38.69 -1.44
N ILE A 36 43.31 -39.23 -1.24
CA ILE A 36 42.81 -39.62 0.09
C ILE A 36 43.69 -40.70 0.69
N GLU A 37 44.03 -41.77 -0.04
CA GLU A 37 44.94 -42.81 0.43
C GLU A 37 46.29 -42.24 0.86
N THR A 38 46.84 -41.34 0.04
CA THR A 38 48.12 -40.70 0.33
C THR A 38 48.05 -39.86 1.60
N ALA A 39 46.98 -39.07 1.76
CA ALA A 39 46.79 -38.22 2.93
C ALA A 39 46.51 -39.05 4.20
N VAL A 40 45.72 -40.12 4.11
CA VAL A 40 45.48 -41.06 5.22
C VAL A 40 46.77 -41.74 5.64
N LYS A 41 47.58 -42.24 4.69
CA LYS A 41 48.90 -42.82 4.99
C LYS A 41 49.83 -41.81 5.68
N ARG A 42 49.87 -40.56 5.20
CA ARG A 42 50.65 -39.49 5.86
C ARG A 42 50.15 -39.22 7.28
N ALA A 43 48.84 -39.20 7.50
CA ALA A 43 48.26 -39.01 8.83
C ALA A 43 48.58 -40.18 9.77
N GLU A 44 48.53 -41.42 9.29
CA GLU A 44 48.92 -42.61 10.06
C GLU A 44 50.41 -42.60 10.42
N VAL A 45 51.29 -42.23 9.49
CA VAL A 45 52.73 -42.06 9.75
C VAL A 45 52.95 -40.97 10.78
N ALA A 46 52.30 -39.81 10.64
CA ALA A 46 52.39 -38.72 11.60
C ALA A 46 51.90 -39.13 13.00
N LYS A 47 50.85 -39.97 13.08
CA LYS A 47 50.36 -40.52 14.35
C LYS A 47 51.39 -41.46 15.00
N ARG A 48 52.02 -42.34 14.21
CA ARG A 48 53.12 -43.21 14.70
C ARG A 48 54.32 -42.39 15.15
N ASP A 49 54.75 -41.40 14.35
CA ASP A 49 55.83 -40.48 14.70
C ASP A 49 55.54 -39.76 16.03
N ALA A 50 54.29 -39.37 16.28
CA ALA A 50 53.87 -38.74 17.54
C ALA A 50 53.89 -39.72 18.73
N GLU A 51 53.46 -40.97 18.53
CA GLU A 51 53.51 -42.04 19.55
C GLU A 51 54.96 -42.41 19.89
N ASP A 52 55.83 -42.52 18.88
CA ASP A 52 57.25 -42.77 19.05
C ASP A 52 57.94 -41.61 19.78
N ALA A 53 57.61 -40.37 19.42
CA ALA A 53 58.09 -39.17 20.12
C ALA A 53 57.68 -39.17 21.61
N LYS A 54 56.47 -39.64 21.93
CA LYS A 54 55.99 -39.78 23.32
C LYS A 54 56.82 -40.80 24.12
N ASN A 55 57.28 -41.86 23.45
CA ASN A 55 58.08 -42.95 24.03
C ASN A 55 59.59 -42.65 24.11
N ILE A 56 60.05 -41.48 23.67
CA ILE A 56 61.44 -41.05 23.89
C ILE A 56 61.67 -40.88 25.40
N GLU A 57 62.51 -41.76 25.94
CA GLU A 57 62.98 -41.74 27.32
C GLU A 57 63.99 -40.60 27.49
N ILE A 58 63.64 -39.58 28.27
CA ILE A 58 64.54 -38.45 28.55
C ILE A 58 65.39 -38.83 29.75
N LYS A 59 66.63 -39.28 29.51
CA LYS A 59 67.62 -39.38 30.59
C LYS A 59 67.90 -37.98 31.14
N TRP A 60 68.19 -37.85 32.43
CA TRP A 60 68.37 -36.56 33.13
C TRP A 60 69.44 -35.63 32.54
N TYR A 61 70.34 -36.15 31.70
CA TYR A 61 71.35 -35.38 30.93
C TYR A 61 70.98 -35.10 29.47
N GLN A 62 69.88 -35.65 28.94
CA GLN A 62 69.48 -35.48 27.54
C GLN A 62 68.44 -34.37 27.40
N SER A 63 68.59 -33.52 26.39
CA SER A 63 67.74 -32.33 26.23
C SER A 63 66.32 -32.69 25.83
N SER A 64 65.33 -32.15 26.56
CA SER A 64 63.90 -32.18 26.24
C SER A 64 63.56 -31.66 24.83
N LYS A 65 64.45 -30.88 24.21
CA LYS A 65 64.32 -30.35 22.85
C LYS A 65 64.12 -31.44 21.78
N LYS A 66 64.76 -32.61 21.91
CA LYS A 66 64.63 -33.69 20.92
C LYS A 66 63.21 -34.29 20.93
N LYS A 67 62.61 -34.43 22.11
CA LYS A 67 61.22 -34.88 22.28
C LYS A 67 60.24 -33.82 21.78
N VAL A 68 60.45 -32.56 22.16
CA VAL A 68 59.58 -31.44 21.75
C VAL A 68 59.61 -31.24 20.23
N ASN A 69 60.77 -31.30 19.59
CA ASN A 69 60.88 -31.17 18.13
C ASN A 69 60.20 -32.34 17.40
N ALA A 70 60.41 -33.59 17.86
CA ALA A 70 59.76 -34.76 17.26
C ALA A 70 58.22 -34.69 17.38
N THR A 71 57.70 -34.25 18.54
CA THR A 71 56.26 -34.04 18.73
C THR A 71 55.71 -32.91 17.84
N SER A 72 56.45 -31.80 17.72
CA SER A 72 56.05 -30.66 16.88
C SER A 72 56.00 -31.04 15.40
N ASP A 73 57.03 -31.72 14.89
CA ASP A 73 57.08 -32.16 13.48
C ASP A 73 55.96 -33.14 13.16
N ALA A 74 55.64 -34.06 14.08
CA ALA A 74 54.53 -34.98 13.93
C ALA A 74 53.16 -34.25 13.90
N LEU A 75 52.97 -33.24 14.76
CA LEU A 75 51.76 -32.42 14.77
C LEU A 75 51.59 -31.59 13.49
N VAL A 76 52.68 -31.02 12.96
CA VAL A 76 52.65 -30.29 11.68
C VAL A 76 52.25 -31.21 10.53
N LYS A 77 52.89 -32.38 10.40
CA LYS A 77 52.55 -33.38 9.36
C LYS A 77 51.09 -33.86 9.46
N ALA A 78 50.58 -34.04 10.68
CA ALA A 78 49.18 -34.44 10.89
C ALA A 78 48.21 -33.33 10.44
N ASN A 79 48.49 -32.08 10.80
CA ASN A 79 47.66 -30.94 10.40
C ASN A 79 47.68 -30.70 8.88
N GLU A 80 48.83 -30.86 8.23
CA GLU A 80 48.95 -30.78 6.77
C GLU A 80 48.12 -31.89 6.08
N ALA A 81 48.19 -33.13 6.59
CA ALA A 81 47.40 -34.24 6.06
C ALA A 81 45.89 -34.01 6.24
N ILE A 82 45.46 -33.45 7.38
CA ILE A 82 44.06 -33.10 7.64
C ILE A 82 43.60 -31.96 6.72
N ALA A 83 44.45 -30.95 6.48
CA ALA A 83 44.15 -29.86 5.56
C ALA A 83 44.00 -30.36 4.11
N ASP A 84 44.87 -31.28 3.68
CA ASP A 84 44.77 -31.95 2.37
C ASP A 84 43.44 -32.71 2.23
N LEU A 85 43.04 -33.46 3.27
CA LEU A 85 41.75 -34.16 3.31
C LEU A 85 40.56 -33.20 3.24
N HIS A 86 40.60 -32.08 3.96
CA HIS A 86 39.54 -31.07 3.92
C HIS A 86 39.41 -30.41 2.54
N ASN A 87 40.54 -30.10 1.90
CA ASN A 87 40.53 -29.53 0.55
C ASN A 87 39.95 -30.52 -0.47
N LEU A 88 40.30 -31.81 -0.37
CA LEU A 88 39.74 -32.88 -1.20
C LEU A 88 38.22 -33.04 -1.05
N VAL A 89 37.69 -32.88 0.17
CA VAL A 89 36.24 -32.90 0.43
C VAL A 89 35.55 -31.73 -0.25
N LYS A 90 36.08 -30.51 -0.05
CA LYS A 90 35.54 -29.31 -0.67
C LYS A 90 35.51 -29.43 -2.19
N GLU A 91 36.60 -29.92 -2.75
CA GLU A 91 36.80 -30.23 -4.16
C GLU A 91 35.76 -31.23 -4.69
N ALA A 92 35.57 -32.37 -4.01
CA ALA A 92 34.58 -33.39 -4.38
C ALA A 92 33.12 -32.89 -4.25
N ILE A 93 32.84 -32.06 -3.24
CA ILE A 93 31.51 -31.44 -3.05
C ILE A 93 31.23 -30.44 -4.16
N GLN A 94 32.14 -29.49 -4.44
CA GLN A 94 32.01 -28.52 -5.53
C GLN A 94 31.81 -29.21 -6.87
N PHE A 95 32.50 -30.34 -7.06
CA PHE A 95 32.37 -31.14 -8.25
C PHE A 95 31.00 -31.84 -8.40
N SER A 96 30.44 -32.34 -7.30
CA SER A 96 29.09 -32.94 -7.30
C SER A 96 27.97 -31.93 -7.56
N GLN A 97 28.25 -30.63 -7.48
CA GLN A 97 27.26 -29.56 -7.65
C GLN A 97 27.00 -29.18 -9.11
N THR A 98 27.86 -29.57 -10.06
CA THR A 98 27.76 -29.07 -11.45
C THR A 98 26.56 -29.64 -12.20
N ASN A 99 26.24 -30.94 -12.01
CA ASN A 99 25.04 -31.57 -12.58
C ASN A 99 24.69 -32.86 -11.82
N THR A 100 23.39 -33.16 -11.66
CA THR A 100 22.89 -34.40 -11.03
C THR A 100 23.46 -35.67 -11.69
N SER A 101 23.56 -35.72 -13.02
CA SER A 101 24.08 -36.89 -13.75
C SER A 101 25.55 -37.14 -13.44
N LEU A 102 26.34 -36.07 -13.33
CA LEU A 102 27.74 -36.13 -12.96
C LEU A 102 27.91 -36.56 -11.49
N SER A 103 27.14 -35.98 -10.58
CA SER A 103 27.12 -36.39 -9.16
C SER A 103 26.88 -37.90 -9.01
N ASN A 104 25.91 -38.44 -9.75
CA ASN A 104 25.59 -39.87 -9.71
C ASN A 104 26.75 -40.74 -10.24
N ALA A 105 27.34 -40.35 -11.38
CA ALA A 105 28.47 -41.08 -11.97
C ALA A 105 29.69 -41.10 -11.03
N VAL A 106 29.96 -39.99 -10.35
CA VAL A 106 31.05 -39.85 -9.37
C VAL A 106 30.80 -40.71 -8.14
N GLN A 107 29.57 -40.69 -7.61
CA GLN A 107 29.18 -41.54 -6.47
C GLN A 107 29.33 -43.02 -6.82
N GLN A 108 28.84 -43.45 -8.00
CA GLN A 108 29.00 -44.83 -8.46
C GLN A 108 30.47 -45.23 -8.63
N ALA A 109 31.29 -44.37 -9.24
CA ALA A 109 32.71 -44.65 -9.41
C ALA A 109 33.44 -44.77 -8.06
N LEU A 110 33.13 -43.90 -7.09
CA LEU A 110 33.71 -43.98 -5.74
C LEU A 110 33.28 -45.24 -4.99
N SER A 111 32.00 -45.62 -5.05
CA SER A 111 31.49 -46.86 -4.44
C SER A 111 32.14 -48.09 -5.07
N LYS A 112 32.26 -48.10 -6.40
CA LYS A 112 32.95 -49.17 -7.13
C LYS A 112 34.42 -49.28 -6.71
N MET A 113 35.12 -48.16 -6.53
CA MET A 113 36.52 -48.18 -6.06
C MET A 113 36.67 -48.64 -4.60
N ILE A 114 35.67 -48.39 -3.75
CA ILE A 114 35.63 -48.92 -2.38
C ILE A 114 35.46 -50.45 -2.42
N GLU A 115 34.54 -50.94 -3.25
CA GLU A 115 34.18 -52.37 -3.32
C GLU A 115 35.22 -53.20 -4.07
N GLU A 116 35.67 -52.73 -5.23
CA GLU A 116 36.54 -53.46 -6.15
C GLU A 116 38.03 -53.08 -6.01
N GLY A 117 38.33 -51.94 -5.38
CA GLY A 117 39.69 -51.39 -5.30
C GLY A 117 40.05 -50.45 -6.45
N ILE A 118 41.29 -49.95 -6.43
CA ILE A 118 41.83 -49.04 -7.43
C ILE A 118 42.83 -49.77 -8.32
N THR A 119 42.66 -49.70 -9.63
CA THR A 119 43.66 -50.18 -10.58
C THR A 119 44.81 -49.17 -10.73
N ASP A 120 46.04 -49.61 -10.47
CA ASP A 120 47.24 -48.80 -10.67
C ASP A 120 47.65 -48.68 -12.14
N ALA A 121 48.71 -47.89 -12.41
CA ALA A 121 49.24 -47.67 -13.75
C ALA A 121 49.76 -48.95 -14.43
N ASN A 122 49.97 -50.02 -13.68
CA ASN A 122 50.43 -51.32 -14.17
C ASN A 122 49.28 -52.33 -14.34
N GLY A 123 48.03 -51.90 -14.14
CA GLY A 123 46.86 -52.77 -14.25
C GLY A 123 46.58 -53.62 -13.01
N GLN A 124 47.32 -53.43 -11.91
CA GLN A 124 47.09 -54.18 -10.68
C GLN A 124 46.03 -53.52 -9.80
N VAL A 125 45.08 -54.32 -9.33
CA VAL A 125 44.01 -53.87 -8.44
C VAL A 125 44.51 -53.84 -7.00
N ARG A 126 44.41 -52.67 -6.37
CA ARG A 126 44.83 -52.39 -5.00
C ARG A 126 43.59 -52.16 -4.14
N THR A 127 43.45 -52.86 -3.02
CA THR A 127 42.39 -52.56 -2.05
C THR A 127 42.63 -51.19 -1.41
N VAL A 128 41.55 -50.41 -1.28
CA VAL A 128 41.57 -49.12 -0.59
C VAL A 128 41.76 -49.36 0.91
N SER A 129 42.60 -48.56 1.57
CA SER A 129 42.80 -48.69 3.02
C SER A 129 41.51 -48.42 3.81
N GLN A 130 41.32 -49.09 4.95
CA GLN A 130 40.12 -48.91 5.78
C GLN A 130 39.85 -47.44 6.16
N GLY A 131 40.91 -46.68 6.48
CA GLY A 131 40.79 -45.26 6.80
C GLY A 131 40.36 -44.42 5.59
N ALA A 132 40.84 -44.76 4.38
CA ALA A 132 40.41 -44.10 3.15
C ALA A 132 38.97 -44.47 2.79
N THR A 133 38.56 -45.74 2.94
CA THR A 133 37.16 -46.18 2.75
C THR A 133 36.20 -45.40 3.63
N GLN A 134 36.45 -45.34 4.95
CA GLN A 134 35.61 -44.61 5.89
C GLN A 134 35.55 -43.10 5.58
N PHE A 135 36.63 -42.54 5.06
CA PHE A 135 36.67 -41.14 4.68
C PHE A 135 35.83 -40.89 3.42
N VAL A 136 36.01 -41.71 2.36
CA VAL A 136 35.24 -41.62 1.12
C VAL A 136 33.73 -41.77 1.37
N GLU A 137 33.32 -42.71 2.23
CA GLU A 137 31.92 -42.88 2.62
C GLU A 137 31.34 -41.62 3.29
N LYS A 138 32.11 -40.95 4.16
CA LYS A 138 31.70 -39.68 4.77
C LYS A 138 31.57 -38.57 3.72
N VAL A 139 32.50 -38.51 2.75
CA VAL A 139 32.43 -37.53 1.65
C VAL A 139 31.19 -37.77 0.80
N GLN A 140 30.90 -39.02 0.41
CA GLN A 140 29.72 -39.37 -0.37
C GLN A 140 28.42 -38.98 0.35
N ASN A 141 28.33 -39.26 1.65
CA ASN A 141 27.17 -38.89 2.46
C ASN A 141 26.95 -37.39 2.53
N GLU A 142 28.00 -36.59 2.76
CA GLU A 142 27.87 -35.14 2.83
C GLU A 142 27.60 -34.50 1.46
N ALA A 143 28.22 -35.01 0.39
CA ALA A 143 27.95 -34.57 -0.98
C ALA A 143 26.48 -34.85 -1.37
N SER A 144 25.95 -36.04 -1.05
CA SER A 144 24.55 -36.39 -1.29
C SER A 144 23.58 -35.49 -0.52
N ARG A 145 23.86 -35.23 0.76
CA ARG A 145 23.09 -34.28 1.58
C ARG A 145 23.14 -32.87 1.00
N PHE A 146 24.31 -32.41 0.57
CA PHE A 146 24.46 -31.12 -0.07
C PHE A 146 23.62 -31.03 -1.35
N ALA A 147 23.75 -32.00 -2.26
CA ALA A 147 23.00 -32.03 -3.52
C ALA A 147 21.48 -32.03 -3.28
N THR A 148 21.02 -32.75 -2.25
CA THR A 148 19.60 -32.75 -1.86
C THR A 148 19.15 -31.37 -1.38
N ARG A 149 19.93 -30.72 -0.51
CA ARG A 149 19.64 -29.35 -0.03
C ARG A 149 19.63 -28.34 -1.18
N GLN A 150 20.59 -28.44 -2.09
CA GLN A 150 20.68 -27.57 -3.26
C GLN A 150 19.43 -27.69 -4.15
N ARG A 151 18.98 -28.92 -4.42
CA ARG A 151 17.75 -29.16 -5.20
C ARG A 151 16.50 -28.60 -4.50
N GLN A 152 16.43 -28.68 -3.17
CA GLN A 152 15.33 -28.05 -2.42
C GLN A 152 15.36 -26.52 -2.52
N VAL A 153 16.54 -25.90 -2.48
CA VAL A 153 16.69 -24.45 -2.67
C VAL A 153 16.23 -24.04 -4.06
N GLU A 154 16.61 -24.77 -5.11
CA GLU A 154 16.18 -24.52 -6.49
C GLU A 154 14.66 -24.67 -6.65
N GLN A 155 14.05 -25.68 -6.02
CA GLN A 155 12.60 -25.86 -6.02
C GLN A 155 11.88 -24.69 -5.33
N LEU A 156 12.38 -24.25 -4.17
CA LEU A 156 11.84 -23.10 -3.47
C LEU A 156 12.02 -21.81 -4.29
N GLN A 157 13.15 -21.63 -4.97
CA GLN A 157 13.35 -20.49 -5.86
C GLN A 157 12.33 -20.48 -7.00
N ALA A 158 12.12 -21.61 -7.68
CA ALA A 158 11.13 -21.72 -8.75
C ALA A 158 9.69 -21.46 -8.24
N GLU A 159 9.34 -21.97 -7.05
CA GLU A 159 8.04 -21.70 -6.42
C GLU A 159 7.88 -20.20 -6.08
N HIS A 160 8.92 -19.58 -5.52
CA HIS A 160 8.92 -18.15 -5.20
C HIS A 160 8.79 -17.28 -6.45
N GLU A 161 9.51 -17.60 -7.52
CA GLU A 161 9.41 -16.91 -8.81
C GLU A 161 8.00 -17.01 -9.38
N SER A 162 7.41 -18.21 -9.38
CA SER A 162 6.02 -18.42 -9.79
C SER A 162 5.05 -17.56 -8.96
N LYS A 163 5.25 -17.51 -7.65
CA LYS A 163 4.38 -16.75 -6.73
C LYS A 163 4.50 -15.24 -6.91
N VAL A 164 5.72 -14.74 -7.17
CA VAL A 164 5.95 -13.33 -7.49
C VAL A 164 5.27 -12.97 -8.81
N ALA A 165 5.39 -13.81 -9.84
CA ALA A 165 4.71 -13.60 -11.12
C ALA A 165 3.18 -13.56 -10.96
N GLU A 166 2.61 -14.49 -10.18
CA GLU A 166 1.17 -14.51 -9.90
C GLU A 166 0.72 -13.23 -9.15
N LEU A 167 1.46 -12.83 -8.11
CA LEU A 167 1.16 -11.61 -7.35
C LEU A 167 1.26 -10.36 -8.21
N GLN A 168 2.28 -10.28 -9.07
CA GLN A 168 2.43 -9.17 -10.01
C GLN A 168 1.23 -9.10 -10.95
N GLN A 169 0.84 -10.22 -11.56
CA GLN A 169 -0.32 -10.27 -12.46
C GLN A 169 -1.62 -9.86 -11.74
N ARG A 170 -1.80 -10.27 -10.48
CA ARG A 170 -2.96 -9.88 -9.68
C ARG A 170 -2.96 -8.40 -9.34
N SER A 171 -1.79 -7.83 -9.03
CA SER A 171 -1.62 -6.39 -8.79
C SER A 171 -1.97 -5.60 -10.05
N ASP A 172 -1.41 -5.97 -11.20
CA ASP A 172 -1.64 -5.26 -12.46
C ASP A 172 -3.13 -5.26 -12.85
N LYS A 173 -3.82 -6.40 -12.64
CA LYS A 173 -5.27 -6.50 -12.86
C LYS A 173 -6.08 -5.61 -11.90
N ALA A 174 -5.68 -5.53 -10.63
CA ALA A 174 -6.35 -4.68 -9.65
C ALA A 174 -6.14 -3.19 -9.97
N ASP A 175 -4.93 -2.81 -10.36
CA ASP A 175 -4.61 -1.43 -10.75
C ASP A 175 -5.39 -1.00 -12.00
N GLU A 176 -5.54 -1.88 -12.98
CA GLU A 176 -6.34 -1.60 -14.17
C GLU A 176 -7.83 -1.47 -13.86
N ALA A 177 -8.37 -2.34 -13.00
CA ALA A 177 -9.76 -2.24 -12.55
C ALA A 177 -10.03 -0.92 -11.81
N LEU A 178 -9.12 -0.50 -10.92
CA LEU A 178 -9.22 0.77 -10.21
C LEU A 178 -9.15 1.97 -11.15
N ARG A 179 -8.30 1.93 -12.19
CA ARG A 179 -8.25 3.00 -13.21
C ARG A 179 -9.55 3.11 -13.98
N GLN A 180 -10.17 1.98 -14.32
CA GLN A 180 -11.46 1.97 -15.01
C GLN A 180 -12.57 2.54 -14.12
N GLU A 181 -12.64 2.12 -12.86
CA GLU A 181 -13.61 2.64 -11.89
C GLU A 181 -13.44 4.15 -11.66
N LEU A 182 -12.20 4.63 -11.58
CA LEU A 182 -11.90 6.06 -11.45
C LEU A 182 -12.39 6.84 -12.68
N ALA A 183 -12.12 6.36 -13.89
CA ALA A 183 -12.53 7.02 -15.13
C ALA A 183 -14.07 7.06 -15.28
N GLU A 184 -14.76 5.98 -14.88
CA GLU A 184 -16.22 5.94 -14.83
C GLU A 184 -16.77 6.95 -13.83
N LEU A 185 -16.19 7.02 -12.64
CA LEU A 185 -16.62 7.95 -11.58
C LEU A 185 -16.39 9.41 -12.00
N GLU A 186 -15.25 9.73 -12.62
CA GLU A 186 -14.96 11.06 -13.16
C GLU A 186 -15.99 11.47 -14.23
N THR A 187 -16.34 10.55 -15.13
CA THR A 187 -17.34 10.78 -16.17
C THR A 187 -18.73 11.02 -15.57
N GLN A 188 -19.13 10.19 -14.59
CA GLN A 188 -20.41 10.36 -13.90
C GLN A 188 -20.47 11.68 -13.13
N HIS A 189 -19.38 12.05 -12.45
CA HIS A 189 -19.30 13.31 -11.71
C HIS A 189 -19.42 14.52 -12.64
N ALA A 190 -18.74 14.51 -13.79
CA ALA A 190 -18.87 15.56 -14.80
C ALA A 190 -20.32 15.68 -15.31
N ALA A 191 -20.95 14.56 -15.67
CA ALA A 191 -22.34 14.56 -16.14
C ALA A 191 -23.33 15.08 -15.07
N ASN A 192 -23.10 14.74 -13.80
CA ASN A 192 -23.91 15.23 -12.69
C ASN A 192 -23.74 16.74 -12.46
N LEU A 193 -22.52 17.26 -12.57
CA LEU A 193 -22.25 18.70 -12.49
C LEU A 193 -22.93 19.46 -13.63
N ASP A 194 -22.87 18.95 -14.86
CA ASP A 194 -23.56 19.56 -16.00
C ASP A 194 -25.08 19.61 -15.78
N LYS A 195 -25.66 18.51 -15.27
CA LYS A 195 -27.08 18.43 -14.93
C LYS A 195 -27.47 19.42 -13.84
N LEU A 196 -26.68 19.52 -12.77
CA LEU A 196 -26.91 20.48 -11.68
C LEU A 196 -26.80 21.92 -12.19
N THR A 197 -25.80 22.20 -13.02
CA THR A 197 -25.60 23.53 -13.61
C THR A 197 -26.80 23.94 -14.47
N SER A 198 -27.30 23.03 -15.31
CA SER A 198 -28.51 23.27 -16.11
C SER A 198 -29.76 23.48 -15.26
N LEU A 199 -29.94 22.70 -14.19
CA LEU A 199 -31.05 22.88 -13.25
C LEU A 199 -31.00 24.24 -12.54
N ILE A 200 -29.81 24.66 -12.09
CA ILE A 200 -29.61 25.96 -11.45
C ILE A 200 -29.92 27.09 -12.44
N ASP A 201 -29.38 27.03 -13.66
CA ASP A 201 -29.63 28.05 -14.69
C ASP A 201 -31.13 28.19 -15.00
N ASN A 202 -31.84 27.08 -15.15
CA ASN A 202 -33.28 27.09 -15.36
C ASN A 202 -34.04 27.70 -14.16
N LYS A 203 -33.66 27.36 -12.92
CA LYS A 203 -34.30 27.92 -11.73
C LYS A 203 -34.00 29.40 -11.55
N VAL A 204 -32.79 29.85 -11.87
CA VAL A 204 -32.43 31.27 -11.88
C VAL A 204 -33.28 32.03 -12.89
N LYS A 205 -33.46 31.50 -14.11
CA LYS A 205 -34.35 32.09 -15.12
C LYS A 205 -35.79 32.17 -14.65
N GLU A 206 -36.31 31.11 -14.03
CA GLU A 206 -37.68 31.08 -13.49
C GLU A 206 -37.88 32.12 -12.39
N VAL A 207 -36.94 32.21 -11.44
CA VAL A 207 -36.99 33.22 -10.36
C VAL A 207 -36.91 34.63 -10.93
N HIS A 208 -36.06 34.89 -11.92
CA HIS A 208 -36.01 36.20 -12.58
C HIS A 208 -37.32 36.55 -13.30
N ALA A 209 -37.94 35.59 -13.99
CA ALA A 209 -39.23 35.80 -14.64
C ALA A 209 -40.33 36.11 -13.63
N GLN A 210 -40.41 35.35 -12.53
CA GLN A 210 -41.37 35.60 -11.44
C GLN A 210 -41.13 36.94 -10.75
N SER A 211 -39.87 37.35 -10.57
CA SER A 211 -39.55 38.66 -10.01
C SER A 211 -40.04 39.78 -10.92
N ALA A 212 -39.81 39.67 -12.23
CA ALA A 212 -40.27 40.67 -13.19
C ALA A 212 -41.81 40.76 -13.24
N GLU A 213 -42.51 39.62 -13.20
CA GLU A 213 -43.97 39.59 -13.12
C GLU A 213 -44.48 40.24 -11.82
N ASN A 214 -43.84 39.97 -10.68
CA ASN A 214 -44.19 40.61 -9.41
C ASN A 214 -43.97 42.13 -9.44
N ASP A 215 -42.88 42.60 -10.06
CA ASP A 215 -42.61 44.03 -10.21
C ASP A 215 -43.70 44.71 -11.06
N GLU A 216 -44.12 44.09 -12.16
CA GLU A 216 -45.23 44.58 -13.00
C GLU A 216 -46.56 44.63 -12.23
N VAL A 217 -46.87 43.59 -11.45
CA VAL A 217 -48.07 43.55 -10.59
C VAL A 217 -48.01 44.65 -9.53
N HIS A 218 -46.85 44.86 -8.90
CA HIS A 218 -46.66 45.88 -7.89
C HIS A 218 -46.83 47.29 -8.46
N ASP A 219 -46.22 47.58 -9.62
CA ASP A 219 -46.36 48.87 -10.30
C ASP A 219 -47.82 49.15 -10.70
N ARG A 220 -48.54 48.13 -11.16
CA ARG A 220 -49.96 48.22 -11.46
C ARG A 220 -50.78 48.55 -10.21
N LEU A 221 -50.57 47.83 -9.11
CA LEU A 221 -51.28 48.07 -7.85
C LEU A 221 -51.00 49.47 -7.30
N LEU A 222 -49.76 49.96 -7.40
CA LEU A 222 -49.42 51.34 -7.03
C LEU A 222 -50.16 52.37 -7.90
N ALA A 223 -50.28 52.12 -9.21
CA ALA A 223 -51.03 52.99 -10.12
C ALA A 223 -52.53 53.00 -9.79
N GLU A 224 -53.12 51.82 -9.55
CA GLU A 224 -54.53 51.68 -9.13
C GLU A 224 -54.79 52.36 -7.79
N LEU A 225 -53.89 52.23 -6.81
CA LEU A 225 -54.01 52.87 -5.50
C LEU A 225 -53.92 54.40 -5.61
N LYS A 226 -52.99 54.93 -6.41
CA LYS A 226 -52.88 56.37 -6.67
C LYS A 226 -54.15 56.92 -7.33
N ALA A 227 -54.69 56.22 -8.33
CA ALA A 227 -55.91 56.63 -9.01
C ALA A 227 -57.12 56.64 -8.05
N SER A 228 -57.30 55.56 -7.28
CA SER A 228 -58.35 55.45 -6.27
C SER A 228 -58.25 56.54 -5.19
N ASN A 229 -57.03 56.83 -4.72
CA ASN A 229 -56.80 57.89 -3.73
C ASN A 229 -57.11 59.29 -4.30
N ALA A 230 -56.80 59.54 -5.58
CA ALA A 230 -57.18 60.79 -6.25
C ALA A 230 -58.70 60.93 -6.37
N GLU A 231 -59.40 59.86 -6.76
CA GLU A 231 -60.87 59.83 -6.85
C GLU A 231 -61.53 60.06 -5.47
N LEU A 232 -60.99 59.44 -4.41
CA LEU A 232 -61.45 59.67 -3.04
C LEU A 232 -61.22 61.10 -2.57
N SER A 233 -60.07 61.69 -2.90
CA SER A 233 -59.80 63.11 -2.61
C SER A 233 -60.80 64.02 -3.30
N GLU A 234 -61.05 63.81 -4.60
CA GLU A 234 -62.02 64.60 -5.37
C GLU A 234 -63.44 64.47 -4.79
N LYS A 235 -63.85 63.25 -4.41
CA LYS A 235 -65.14 63.03 -3.73
C LYS A 235 -65.21 63.71 -2.37
N SER A 236 -64.12 63.71 -1.60
CA SER A 236 -64.04 64.41 -0.31
C SER A 236 -64.19 65.92 -0.51
N ASP A 237 -63.44 66.50 -1.43
CA ASP A 237 -63.47 67.94 -1.73
C ASP A 237 -64.86 68.38 -2.23
N ALA A 238 -65.50 67.56 -3.06
CA ALA A 238 -66.87 67.79 -3.52
C ALA A 238 -67.89 67.73 -2.36
N ASN A 239 -67.74 66.75 -1.46
CA ASN A 239 -68.60 66.61 -0.29
C ASN A 239 -68.41 67.78 0.70
N ASP A 240 -67.19 68.23 0.93
CA ASP A 240 -66.89 69.39 1.78
C ASP A 240 -67.48 70.69 1.20
N SER A 241 -67.44 70.82 -0.13
CA SER A 241 -68.10 71.92 -0.84
C SER A 241 -69.63 71.89 -0.67
N GLU A 242 -70.24 70.72 -0.77
CA GLU A 242 -71.68 70.53 -0.51
C GLU A 242 -72.04 70.81 0.95
N HIS A 243 -71.25 70.34 1.92
CA HIS A 243 -71.45 70.65 3.33
C HIS A 243 -71.37 72.16 3.60
N THR A 244 -70.39 72.84 3.00
CA THR A 244 -70.24 74.30 3.09
C THR A 244 -71.47 75.01 2.53
N ARG A 245 -71.96 74.58 1.36
CA ARG A 245 -73.18 75.11 0.74
C ARG A 245 -74.40 74.93 1.66
N LEU A 246 -74.59 73.74 2.21
CA LEU A 246 -75.71 73.43 3.12
C LEU A 246 -75.63 74.24 4.42
N LEU A 247 -74.43 74.43 4.98
CA LEU A 247 -74.23 75.28 6.15
C LEU A 247 -74.61 76.73 5.85
N SER A 248 -74.15 77.29 4.72
CA SER A 248 -74.55 78.65 4.30
C SER A 248 -76.06 78.78 4.12
N GLU A 249 -76.73 77.80 3.51
CA GLU A 249 -78.19 77.80 3.38
C GLU A 249 -78.91 77.76 4.74
N LEU A 250 -78.40 76.97 5.70
CA LEU A 250 -78.93 76.90 7.06
C LEU A 250 -78.71 78.21 7.82
N GLU A 251 -77.54 78.82 7.70
CA GLU A 251 -77.23 80.13 8.30
C GLU A 251 -78.17 81.22 7.79
N VAL A 252 -78.43 81.26 6.48
CA VAL A 252 -79.40 82.18 5.87
C VAL A 252 -80.80 81.96 6.44
N LYS A 253 -81.25 80.70 6.53
CA LYS A 253 -82.56 80.37 7.12
C LYS A 253 -82.64 80.74 8.60
N LEU A 254 -81.59 80.49 9.36
CA LEU A 254 -81.51 80.81 10.79
C LEU A 254 -81.55 82.33 11.02
N GLY A 255 -80.82 83.10 10.21
CA GLY A 255 -80.86 84.57 10.23
C GLY A 255 -82.25 85.12 9.90
N ALA A 256 -82.93 84.53 8.90
CA ALA A 256 -84.31 84.89 8.57
C ALA A 256 -85.29 84.58 9.72
N LEU A 257 -85.13 83.44 10.39
CA LEU A 257 -85.89 83.06 11.58
C LEU A 257 -85.62 84.01 12.77
N GLN A 258 -84.34 84.34 13.03
CA GLN A 258 -83.98 85.32 14.07
C GLN A 258 -84.59 86.70 13.79
N ALA A 259 -84.57 87.16 12.53
CA ALA A 259 -85.23 88.40 12.13
C ALA A 259 -86.75 88.36 12.35
N GLN A 260 -87.39 87.21 12.11
CA GLN A 260 -88.82 87.02 12.42
C GLN A 260 -89.09 87.08 13.94
N VAL A 261 -88.22 86.51 14.77
CA VAL A 261 -88.33 86.55 16.24
C VAL A 261 -88.09 87.96 16.78
N GLU A 262 -87.08 88.67 16.27
CA GLU A 262 -86.81 90.07 16.62
C GLU A 262 -87.94 91.02 16.18
N ALA A 263 -88.58 90.76 15.03
CA ALA A 263 -89.78 91.49 14.58
C ALA A 263 -91.02 91.20 15.47
N HIS A 264 -91.03 90.06 16.17
CA HIS A 264 -92.06 89.66 17.13
C HIS A 264 -91.74 90.04 18.58
N LYS A 265 -90.87 91.05 18.81
CA LYS A 265 -90.49 91.52 20.15
C LYS A 265 -91.38 92.71 20.59
N PRO A 266 -92.47 92.51 21.37
CA PRO A 266 -93.23 93.61 21.96
C PRO A 266 -92.52 94.19 23.20
N SER A 267 -92.58 95.52 23.35
CA SER A 267 -92.10 96.27 24.51
C SER A 267 -93.07 96.18 25.71
N GLN A 268 -92.52 95.92 26.92
CA GLN A 268 -93.09 96.00 28.30
C GLN A 268 -94.11 94.90 28.71
N LEU A 269 -94.04 94.15 29.84
CA LEU A 269 -93.13 93.94 31.01
C LEU A 269 -93.70 92.75 31.88
N PRO A 270 -93.07 92.31 33.01
CA PRO A 270 -92.20 91.14 33.18
C PRO A 270 -92.84 89.84 33.76
N ILE A 271 -92.29 88.64 33.45
CA ILE A 271 -92.11 87.55 34.43
C ILE A 271 -90.79 86.82 34.12
N VAL A 272 -89.91 86.80 35.11
CA VAL A 272 -88.68 86.02 35.22
C VAL A 272 -89.04 84.62 35.72
N VAL A 273 -88.60 83.54 35.05
CA VAL A 273 -87.98 82.37 35.71
C VAL A 273 -86.98 81.69 34.76
N SER A 274 -85.71 81.94 35.09
CA SER A 274 -84.45 81.19 34.96
C SER A 274 -84.39 79.68 34.63
N LEU A 275 -83.28 79.35 33.94
CA LEU A 275 -82.33 78.21 34.09
C LEU A 275 -82.87 76.79 33.79
N LEU A 276 -82.18 75.86 33.12
CA LEU A 276 -80.75 75.48 33.11
C LEU A 276 -80.36 75.00 31.69
N ALA A 277 -79.22 75.39 31.10
CA ALA A 277 -77.89 74.81 31.32
C ALA A 277 -77.83 73.27 31.24
N PHE A 278 -77.39 72.73 30.09
CA PHE A 278 -76.41 71.65 30.06
C PHE A 278 -75.57 71.76 28.79
N GLY A 279 -74.30 72.13 28.97
CA GLY A 279 -73.25 71.82 28.02
C GLY A 279 -72.80 70.36 28.14
N PHE A 280 -71.61 70.10 27.62
CA PHE A 280 -70.93 68.81 27.38
C PHE A 280 -71.30 68.17 26.03
N GLY A 281 -70.35 67.86 25.16
CA GLY A 281 -68.91 67.84 25.33
C GLY A 281 -68.31 66.85 24.32
N VAL A 282 -67.23 67.29 23.70
CA VAL A 282 -66.28 66.48 22.94
C VAL A 282 -65.79 65.30 23.81
N ALA A 283 -65.80 64.07 23.27
CA ALA A 283 -64.81 63.01 23.49
C ALA A 283 -65.28 61.74 22.74
N SER A 284 -64.64 61.36 21.63
CA SER A 284 -63.40 60.55 21.55
C SER A 284 -63.67 59.04 21.47
N LEU A 285 -63.20 58.49 20.34
CA LEU A 285 -62.41 57.24 20.24
C LEU A 285 -63.13 55.89 20.46
N VAL A 286 -63.27 55.10 19.39
CA VAL A 286 -62.72 53.73 19.34
C VAL A 286 -62.24 53.44 17.92
N VAL A 287 -60.91 53.53 17.77
CA VAL A 287 -60.12 52.71 16.84
C VAL A 287 -60.02 51.33 17.48
N ALA A 288 -60.44 50.29 16.76
CA ALA A 288 -59.91 48.94 16.91
C ALA A 288 -60.31 48.12 15.68
N LEU A 289 -59.37 47.95 14.74
CA LEU A 289 -59.18 46.73 13.94
C LEU A 289 -57.88 46.87 13.14
N LEU A 290 -56.78 46.61 13.86
CA LEU A 290 -55.64 45.83 13.38
C LEU A 290 -55.54 44.62 14.31
#